data_AF-A0A7C3YP85-F1
#
_entry.id   AF-A0A7C3YP85-F1
#
_cell.length_a   1.000
_cell.length_b   1.000
_cell.length_c   1.000
_cell.angle_alpha   90.00
_cell.angle_beta   90.00
_cell.angle_gamma   90.00
#
_symmetry.space_group_name_H-M   'P 1'
#
loop_
_entity.id
_entity.type
_entity.pdbx_description
1 polymer ?
#
loop_
_entity_poly.entity_id
_entity_poly.type
_entity_poly.pdbx_seq_one_letter_code
_entity_poly.pdbx_strand_id
1 'polypeptide(L)' 'MKNVPEVKLGIIAVSRDCFPIELSKRRKKNVIEHCRKKNIKITEIVTIIENENDVIKAIDEISNKKVNAL' A
#
# COMPACT_ATOMS: atom_id res chain seq x y z
N MET A 1 6.22 -30.13 -2.46
CA MET A 1 6.36 -29.06 -1.44
C MET A 1 6.87 -27.80 -2.13
N LYS A 2 6.24 -26.64 -1.94
CA LYS A 2 6.77 -25.34 -2.42
C LYS A 2 7.62 -24.73 -1.30
N ASN A 3 8.94 -24.79 -1.43
CA ASN A 3 9.90 -24.22 -0.47
C ASN A 3 10.24 -22.74 -0.77
N VAL A 4 9.30 -22.03 -1.41
CA VAL A 4 9.49 -20.62 -1.80
C VAL A 4 8.52 -19.79 -0.97
N PRO A 5 8.99 -18.76 -0.24
CA PRO A 5 8.13 -17.90 0.54
C PRO A 5 7.13 -17.18 -0.38
N GLU A 6 5.88 -17.11 0.05
CA GLU A 6 4.86 -16.33 -0.66
C GLU A 6 5.05 -14.84 -0.35
N VAL A 7 5.32 -14.05 -1.40
CA VAL A 7 5.42 -12.59 -1.28
C VAL A 7 4.03 -11.98 -1.41
N LYS A 8 3.62 -11.24 -0.38
CA LYS A 8 2.37 -10.49 -0.29
C LYS A 8 2.70 -9.01 -0.39
N LEU A 9 2.77 -8.54 -1.62
CA LEU A 9 3.06 -7.14 -1.96
C LEU A 9 1.94 -6.24 -1.46
N GLY A 10 2.32 -5.19 -0.74
CA GLY A 10 1.47 -4.08 -0.35
C GLY A 10 1.87 -2.82 -1.13
N ILE A 11 0.97 -1.84 -1.15
CA ILE A 11 1.29 -0.49 -1.61
C ILE A 11 0.63 0.52 -0.69
N ILE A 12 1.40 1.54 -0.30
CA ILE A 12 0.96 2.62 0.57
C ILE A 12 1.32 3.98 -0.06
N ALA A 13 0.53 5.00 0.24
CA ALA A 13 0.82 6.36 -0.18
C ALA A 13 1.22 7.23 1.02
N VAL A 14 2.22 8.07 0.82
CA VAL A 14 2.67 9.07 1.79
C VAL A 14 2.41 10.45 1.18
N SER A 15 1.81 11.34 1.95
CA SER A 15 1.46 12.70 1.54
C SER A 15 1.91 13.70 2.60
N ARG A 16 3.22 13.73 2.86
CA ARG A 16 3.85 14.74 3.71
C ARG A 16 4.31 15.91 2.84
N ASP A 17 4.32 17.12 3.40
CA ASP A 17 5.04 18.28 2.83
C ASP A 17 4.44 18.91 1.56
N CYS A 18 3.15 19.30 1.59
CA CYS A 18 2.51 20.23 0.62
C CYS A 18 1.77 19.60 -0.59
N PHE A 19 1.65 18.27 -0.68
CA PHE A 19 0.83 17.63 -1.71
C PHE A 19 -0.60 17.31 -1.23
N PRO A 20 -1.64 17.57 -2.04
CA PRO A 20 -3.01 17.21 -1.68
C PRO A 20 -3.16 15.69 -1.49
N ILE A 21 -3.77 15.28 -0.38
CA ILE A 21 -4.08 13.86 -0.09
C ILE A 21 -4.81 13.17 -1.24
N GLU A 22 -5.67 13.90 -1.96
CA GLU A 22 -6.42 13.40 -3.10
C GLU A 22 -5.51 13.01 -4.27
N LEU A 23 -4.42 13.76 -4.50
CA LEU A 23 -3.44 13.42 -5.53
C LEU A 23 -2.76 12.09 -5.19
N SER A 24 -2.38 11.90 -3.93
CA SER A 24 -1.78 10.66 -3.41
C SER A 24 -2.75 9.48 -3.53
N LYS A 25 -4.04 9.66 -3.19
CA LYS A 25 -5.11 8.68 -3.42
C LYS A 25 -5.21 8.27 -4.89
N ARG A 26 -5.33 9.26 -5.77
CA ARG A 26 -5.52 9.04 -7.21
C ARG A 26 -4.33 8.32 -7.84
N ARG A 27 -3.10 8.75 -7.53
CA ARG A 27 -1.87 8.11 -8.06
C ARG A 27 -1.76 6.66 -7.60
N LYS A 28 -1.99 6.39 -6.31
CA LYS A 28 -1.98 5.02 -5.77
C LYS A 28 -3.01 4.13 -6.48
N LYS A 29 -4.25 4.61 -6.63
CA LYS A 29 -5.31 3.88 -7.32
C LYS A 29 -4.93 3.55 -8.77
N ASN A 30 -4.41 4.52 -9.52
CA ASN A 30 -3.99 4.32 -10.91
C ASN A 30 -2.89 3.26 -11.03
N VAL A 31 -1.92 3.23 -10.09
CA VAL A 31 -0.87 2.22 -10.05
C VAL A 31 -1.48 0.83 -9.79
N ILE A 32 -2.34 0.70 -8.78
CA ILE A 32 -3.02 -0.57 -8.47
C ILE A 32 -3.81 -1.08 -9.67
N GLU A 33 -4.56 -0.21 -10.35
CA GLU A 33 -5.33 -0.58 -11.54
C GLU A 33 -4.42 -1.12 -12.67
N HIS A 34 -3.28 -0.48 -12.92
CA HIS A 34 -2.32 -0.95 -13.93
C HIS A 34 -1.63 -2.26 -13.51
N CYS A 35 -1.30 -2.42 -12.24
CA CYS A 35 -0.75 -3.67 -11.71
C CYS A 35 -1.75 -4.83 -11.83
N ARG A 36 -3.03 -4.58 -11.54
CA ARG A 36 -4.12 -5.56 -11.73
C ARG A 36 -4.26 -5.96 -13.20
N LYS A 37 -4.20 -5.00 -14.14
CA LYS A 37 -4.20 -5.30 -15.59
C LYS A 37 -3.05 -6.21 -16.01
N LYS A 38 -1.90 -6.13 -15.34
CA LYS A 38 -0.73 -6.98 -15.56
C LYS A 38 -0.74 -8.28 -14.72
N ASN A 39 -1.85 -8.61 -14.06
CA ASN A 39 -1.96 -9.75 -13.14
C ASN A 39 -0.97 -9.74 -11.96
N ILE A 40 -0.49 -8.55 -11.56
CA ILE A 40 0.36 -8.38 -10.38
C ILE A 40 -0.55 -8.26 -9.17
N LYS A 41 -0.46 -9.21 -8.24
CA LYS A 41 -1.21 -9.20 -6.97
C LYS A 41 -0.58 -8.19 -6.02
N ILE A 42 -1.28 -7.08 -5.78
CA ILE A 42 -0.88 -6.05 -4.82
C ILE A 42 -2.07 -5.77 -3.91
N THR A 43 -1.78 -5.73 -2.62
CA THR A 43 -2.71 -5.36 -1.55
C THR A 43 -2.66 -3.85 -1.34
N GLU A 44 -3.80 -3.20 -1.46
CA GLU A 44 -3.91 -1.77 -1.15
C GLU A 44 -3.92 -1.56 0.37
N ILE A 45 -3.06 -0.66 0.87
CA ILE A 45 -3.19 -0.07 2.20
C ILE A 45 -3.99 1.23 2.05
N VAL A 46 -5.14 1.30 2.72
CA VAL A 46 -6.11 2.40 2.61
C VAL A 46 -5.57 3.64 3.28
N THR A 47 -4.93 3.46 4.44
CA THR A 47 -4.30 4.54 5.19
C THR A 47 -3.27 5.30 4.34
N ILE A 48 -3.34 6.63 4.40
CA ILE A 48 -2.35 7.52 3.78
C ILE A 48 -1.61 8.20 4.90
N ILE A 49 -0.28 8.20 4.80
CA ILE A 49 0.58 8.73 5.84
C ILE A 49 0.80 10.22 5.59
N GLU A 50 0.15 11.08 6.39
CA GLU A 50 0.41 12.53 6.41
C GLU A 50 1.26 12.95 7.62
N ASN A 51 1.37 12.09 8.63
CA ASN A 51 2.15 12.30 9.84
C ASN A 51 2.46 10.95 10.52
N GLU A 52 3.21 11.00 11.61
CA GLU A 52 3.67 9.83 12.37
C GLU A 52 2.52 9.03 13.00
N ASN A 53 1.39 9.66 13.37
CA ASN A 53 0.26 8.93 13.94
C ASN A 53 -0.42 8.02 12.91
N ASP A 54 -0.41 8.43 11.64
CA ASP A 54 -0.96 7.60 10.56
C ASP A 54 -0.05 6.41 10.21
N VAL A 55 1.24 6.49 10.54
CA VAL A 55 2.17 5.35 10.41
C VAL A 55 1.71 4.20 11.31
N ILE A 56 1.28 4.48 12.54
CA ILE A 56 0.81 3.45 13.48
C ILE A 56 -0.41 2.72 12.90
N LYS A 57 -1.40 3.48 12.40
CA LYS A 57 -2.59 2.91 11.74
C LYS A 57 -2.23 2.10 10.50
N ALA A 58 -1.27 2.58 9.71
CA ALA A 58 -0.81 1.88 8.51
C ALA A 58 -0.14 0.54 8.86
N ILE A 59 0.70 0.51 9.90
CA ILE A 59 1.36 -0.72 10.37
C ILE A 59 0.33 -1.75 10.82
N ASP A 60 -0.69 -1.33 11.58
CA ASP A 60 -1.78 -2.22 11.98
C ASP A 60 -2.53 -2.78 10.77
N GLU A 61 -2.80 -1.93 9.77
CA GLU A 61 -3.45 -2.34 8.53
C GLU A 61 -2.60 -3.34 7.72
N ILE A 62 -1.29 -3.10 7.61
CA ILE A 62 -0.31 -3.97 6.95
C ILE A 62 -0.27 -5.34 7.63
N SER A 63 -0.20 -5.35 8.97
CA SER A 63 -0.16 -6.57 9.78
C SER A 63 -1.45 -7.39 9.63
N ASN A 64 -2.62 -6.74 9.75
CA ASN A 64 -3.93 -7.38 9.57
C ASN A 64 -4.10 -7.98 8.17
N LYS A 65 -3.56 -7.32 7.14
CA LYS A 65 -3.58 -7.79 5.74
C LYS A 65 -2.48 -8.81 5.43
N LYS A 66 -1.61 -9.13 6.38
CA LYS A 66 -0.47 -10.06 6.25
C LYS A 66 0.46 -9.69 5.08
N VAL A 67 0.63 -8.39 4.82
CA VAL A 67 1.58 -7.88 3.83
C VAL A 67 2.99 -8.05 4.38
N ASN A 68 3.92 -8.55 3.55
CA ASN A 68 5.31 -8.80 3.95
C ASN A 68 6.35 -8.08 3.07
N ALA A 69 5.89 -7.35 2.06
CA ALA A 69 6.72 -6.50 1.19
C ALA A 69 5.90 -5.25 0.82
N LEU A 70 6.50 -4.06 0.90
CA LEU A 70 5.84 -2.76 0.66
C LEU A 70 6.57 -1.97 -0.44
#